data_AF-A0A3Q4HS13-F1
#
_entry.id   AF-A0A3Q4HS13-F1
#
_cell.length_a   1.000
_cell.length_b   1.000
_cell.length_c   1.000
_cell.angle_alpha   90.00
_cell.angle_beta   90.00
_cell.angle_gamma   90.00
#
_symmetry.space_group_name_H-M   'P 1'
#
loop_
_entity.id
_entity.type
_entity.pdbx_description
1 polymer ?
#
loop_
_entity_poly.entity_id
_entity_poly.type
_entity_poly.pdbx_seq_one_letter_code
_entity_poly.pdbx_strand_id
1 'polypeptide(L)'
;MEKQIEELKQQLEKQCLINKELQRQNKDLGEYNNNYISFKYCSDVIGEEKCQVSISTFPTTYIIPSLYVVDDFFELSIGSETSLIVKAIQKNDFLSRLDDEQIAMMVDLLKVSHFNPGDEVIQEGSEGDSMYIVAAGELSVSQSGRDLRTLTSGDVFGELAILYNCKRTATVKGQPV
;
A
#
# COMPACT_ATOMS: atom_id res chain seq x y z
N MET A 1 26.72 43.46 -23.21
CA MET A 1 26.64 42.95 -21.82
C MET A 1 25.24 43.13 -21.27
N GLU A 2 24.66 44.33 -21.31
CA GLU A 2 23.28 44.60 -20.84
C GLU A 2 22.21 43.77 -21.57
N LYS A 3 22.35 43.56 -22.88
CA LYS A 3 21.42 42.74 -23.68
C LYS A 3 21.36 41.26 -23.23
N GLN A 4 22.50 40.69 -22.85
CA GLN A 4 22.57 39.30 -22.35
C GLN A 4 21.97 39.18 -20.95
N ILE A 5 22.16 40.20 -20.10
CA ILE A 5 21.55 40.26 -18.76
C ILE A 5 20.03 40.36 -18.90
N GLU A 6 19.54 41.11 -19.87
CA GLU A 6 18.10 41.24 -20.12
C GLU A 6 17.48 39.94 -20.68
N GLU A 7 18.17 39.24 -21.59
CA GLU A 7 17.75 37.93 -22.08
C GLU A 7 17.71 36.87 -20.95
N LEU A 8 18.70 36.87 -20.06
CA LEU A 8 18.73 35.98 -18.89
C LEU A 8 17.60 36.29 -17.90
N LYS A 9 17.28 37.56 -17.68
CA LYS A 9 16.14 37.97 -16.84
C LYS A 9 14.81 37.49 -17.43
N GLN A 10 14.61 37.68 -18.74
CA GLN A 10 13.40 37.20 -19.43
C GLN A 10 13.28 35.66 -19.37
N GLN A 11 14.40 34.94 -19.51
CA GLN A 11 14.41 33.48 -19.34
C GLN A 11 14.06 33.06 -17.91
N LEU A 12 14.62 33.73 -16.90
CA LEU A 12 14.34 33.42 -15.50
C LEU A 12 12.89 33.72 -15.10
N GLU A 13 12.32 34.84 -15.59
CA GLU A 13 10.91 35.16 -15.39
C GLU A 13 9.99 34.12 -16.03
N LYS A 14 10.30 33.70 -17.27
CA LYS A 14 9.57 32.61 -17.94
C LYS A 14 9.65 31.31 -17.16
N GLN A 15 10.82 30.97 -16.62
CA GLN A 15 11.01 29.77 -15.78
C GLN A 15 10.19 29.84 -14.49
N CYS A 16 10.10 31.02 -13.86
CA CYS A 16 9.31 31.23 -12.65
C CYS A 16 7.81 31.09 -12.91
N LEU A 17 7.32 31.61 -14.04
CA LEU A 17 5.93 31.45 -14.48
C LEU A 17 5.57 29.98 -14.71
N ILE A 18 6.43 29.22 -15.38
CA ILE A 18 6.22 27.77 -15.60
C ILE A 18 6.15 27.02 -14.27
N ASN A 19 7.06 27.29 -13.34
CA ASN A 19 7.05 26.63 -12.04
C ASN A 19 5.81 26.98 -11.20
N LYS A 20 5.30 28.21 -11.28
CA LYS A 20 4.06 28.61 -10.62
C LYS A 20 2.83 27.91 -11.22
N GLU A 21 2.80 27.76 -12.53
CA GLU A 21 1.72 27.04 -13.21
C GLU A 21 1.74 25.55 -12.88
N LEU A 22 2.93 24.92 -12.87
CA LEU A 22 3.09 23.53 -12.41
C LEU A 22 2.64 23.35 -10.96
N GLN A 23 2.99 24.29 -10.07
CA GLN A 23 2.51 24.25 -8.68
C GLN A 23 0.99 24.41 -8.58
N ARG A 24 0.36 25.19 -9.46
CA ARG A 24 -1.09 25.35 -9.51
C ARG A 24 -1.78 24.07 -10.01
N GLN A 25 -1.27 23.48 -11.09
CA GLN A 25 -1.80 22.21 -11.63
C GLN A 25 -1.65 21.07 -10.63
N ASN A 26 -0.53 21.00 -9.91
CA ASN A 26 -0.34 20.03 -8.82
C ASN A 26 -1.30 20.27 -7.64
N LYS A 27 -1.68 21.53 -7.37
CA LYS A 27 -2.67 21.86 -6.35
C LYS A 27 -4.09 21.45 -6.77
N ASP A 28 -4.46 21.69 -8.04
CA ASP A 28 -5.76 21.33 -8.58
C ASP A 28 -5.94 19.79 -8.68
N LEU A 29 -4.85 19.04 -8.89
CA LEU A 29 -4.81 17.57 -8.74
C LEU A 29 -5.09 17.11 -7.30
N GLY A 30 -4.65 17.87 -6.29
CA GLY A 30 -4.93 17.58 -4.88
C GLY A 30 -6.40 17.77 -4.47
N GLU A 31 -7.17 18.57 -5.21
CA GLU A 31 -8.61 18.78 -4.95
C GLU A 31 -9.50 17.70 -5.60
N TYR A 32 -9.05 17.08 -6.71
CA TYR A 32 -9.76 15.94 -7.31
C TYR A 32 -9.75 14.67 -6.43
N ASN A 33 -8.78 14.53 -5.53
CA ASN A 33 -8.74 13.43 -4.55
C ASN A 33 -9.72 13.58 -3.38
N ASN A 34 -10.28 14.78 -3.14
CA ASN A 34 -11.18 15.03 -2.00
C ASN A 34 -12.67 14.79 -2.30
N ASN A 35 -13.05 14.58 -3.58
CA ASN A 35 -14.46 14.44 -3.99
C ASN A 35 -14.97 12.99 -4.06
N TYR A 36 -14.20 11.99 -3.61
CA TYR A 36 -14.65 10.60 -3.56
C TYR A 36 -15.31 10.16 -2.23
N ILE A 37 -15.36 11.03 -1.23
CA ILE A 37 -15.94 10.69 0.08
C ILE A 37 -17.40 11.15 0.13
N SER A 38 -18.28 10.37 -0.47
CA SER A 38 -19.70 10.39 -0.10
C SER A 38 -20.37 9.08 -0.49
N PHE A 39 -20.21 8.03 0.31
CA PHE A 39 -21.26 7.02 0.41
C PHE A 39 -21.47 6.57 1.86
N LYS A 40 -22.72 6.23 2.12
CA LYS A 40 -23.40 6.28 3.42
C LYS A 40 -23.37 4.87 4.03
N TYR A 41 -22.82 4.71 5.24
CA TYR A 41 -22.72 3.39 5.88
C TYR A 41 -23.99 2.99 6.64
N CYS A 42 -24.36 1.71 6.50
CA CYS A 42 -25.39 1.05 7.29
C CYS A 42 -24.71 0.30 8.45
N SER A 43 -25.08 0.65 9.68
CA SER A 43 -24.72 -0.07 10.89
C SER A 43 -25.35 -1.46 10.89
N ASP A 44 -24.55 -2.52 11.03
CA ASP A 44 -24.81 -3.72 11.84
C ASP A 44 -23.75 -4.80 11.53
N VAL A 45 -22.98 -5.25 12.53
CA VAL A 45 -22.89 -6.66 13.01
C VAL A 45 -21.99 -6.66 14.26
N ILE A 46 -22.53 -7.30 15.30
CA ILE A 46 -21.99 -7.48 16.66
C ILE A 46 -21.06 -8.71 16.67
N GLY A 47 -19.84 -8.56 17.20
CA GLY A 47 -19.03 -9.65 17.76
C GLY A 47 -18.25 -10.54 16.78
N GLU A 48 -16.91 -10.49 16.85
CA GLU A 48 -15.93 -11.60 16.86
C GLU A 48 -14.55 -11.13 16.35
N GLU A 49 -13.52 -11.43 17.14
CA GLU A 49 -12.11 -11.05 16.97
C GLU A 49 -11.51 -11.70 15.72
N LYS A 50 -11.13 -10.89 14.70
CA LYS A 50 -10.54 -11.37 13.43
C LYS A 50 -9.19 -10.72 13.15
N CYS A 51 -8.21 -11.52 12.73
CA CYS A 51 -6.95 -11.03 12.21
C CYS A 51 -7.19 -10.30 10.89
N GLN A 52 -6.76 -9.03 10.81
CA GLN A 52 -6.82 -8.21 9.60
C GLN A 52 -5.43 -8.18 8.97
N VAL A 53 -5.34 -8.46 7.67
CA VAL A 53 -4.10 -8.43 6.90
C VAL A 53 -4.35 -7.66 5.61
N SER A 54 -3.54 -6.66 5.31
CA SER A 54 -3.74 -5.83 4.12
C SER A 54 -2.89 -6.32 2.94
N ILE A 55 -3.51 -6.66 1.83
CA ILE A 55 -2.91 -7.13 0.56
C ILE A 55 -2.52 -5.93 -0.29
N SER A 56 -1.28 -5.85 -0.77
CA SER A 56 -0.96 -5.04 -1.96
C SER A 56 -0.92 -5.94 -3.19
N THR A 57 -1.80 -5.71 -4.16
CA THR A 57 -1.68 -6.33 -5.50
C THR A 57 -1.24 -5.26 -6.49
N PHE A 58 -0.14 -5.50 -7.22
CA PHE A 58 0.17 -4.73 -8.42
C PHE A 58 -0.72 -5.24 -9.56
N PRO A 59 -1.44 -4.38 -10.31
CA PRO A 59 -2.24 -4.85 -11.42
C PRO A 59 -1.32 -5.17 -12.60
N THR A 60 -1.15 -6.45 -12.89
CA THR A 60 -0.70 -6.86 -14.22
C THR A 60 -1.87 -6.68 -15.19
N THR A 61 -1.62 -5.93 -16.25
CA THR A 61 -2.54 -5.29 -17.20
C THR A 61 -3.49 -6.26 -17.93
N TYR A 62 -4.78 -5.90 -18.12
CA TYR A 62 -5.53 -6.15 -19.36
C TYR A 62 -6.76 -5.23 -19.46
N ILE A 63 -6.84 -4.47 -20.56
CA ILE A 63 -8.04 -3.74 -20.96
C ILE A 63 -9.09 -4.77 -21.39
N ILE A 64 -10.23 -4.80 -20.70
CA ILE A 64 -11.43 -5.48 -21.15
C ILE A 64 -12.47 -4.41 -21.48
N PRO A 65 -12.79 -4.19 -22.78
CA PRO A 65 -13.96 -3.42 -23.14
C PRO A 65 -15.20 -4.28 -22.87
N SER A 66 -16.21 -3.68 -22.24
CA SER A 66 -17.53 -4.24 -21.94
C SER A 66 -17.64 -5.13 -20.68
N LEU A 67 -18.06 -4.47 -19.59
CA LEU A 67 -19.20 -4.85 -18.74
C LEU A 67 -19.08 -6.16 -17.92
N TYR A 68 -18.73 -6.02 -16.64
CA TYR A 68 -19.51 -6.40 -15.43
C TYR A 68 -18.65 -6.04 -14.21
N VAL A 69 -18.92 -4.86 -13.64
CA VAL A 69 -18.32 -4.41 -12.38
C VAL A 69 -19.07 -5.16 -11.27
N VAL A 70 -18.40 -6.09 -10.58
CA VAL A 70 -18.84 -6.46 -9.24
C VAL A 70 -18.16 -5.49 -8.30
N ASP A 71 -18.96 -4.54 -7.81
CA ASP A 71 -18.59 -3.59 -6.77
C ASP A 71 -18.24 -4.37 -5.51
N ASP A 72 -16.95 -4.50 -5.22
CA ASP A 72 -16.44 -4.68 -3.85
C ASP A 72 -15.57 -3.46 -3.55
N PHE A 73 -16.27 -2.33 -3.34
CA PHE A 73 -15.73 -1.08 -2.81
C PHE A 73 -15.63 -1.21 -1.28
N PHE A 74 -14.41 -1.23 -0.73
CA PHE A 74 -14.16 -1.28 0.70
C PHE A 74 -13.44 0.01 1.15
N GLU A 75 -14.15 0.87 1.90
CA GLU A 75 -13.63 2.10 2.50
C GLU A 75 -12.97 1.78 3.86
N LEU A 76 -11.68 2.09 4.04
CA LEU A 76 -11.02 2.05 5.35
C LEU A 76 -11.14 3.39 6.08
N SER A 77 -11.39 3.32 7.39
CA SER A 77 -11.66 4.45 8.28
C SER A 77 -10.38 5.21 8.62
N ILE A 78 -10.34 6.47 8.18
CA ILE A 78 -9.17 7.33 8.00
C ILE A 78 -8.62 7.85 9.35
N GLY A 79 -7.37 7.49 9.67
CA GLY A 79 -6.53 8.14 10.69
C GLY A 79 -5.51 7.22 11.36
N SER A 80 -5.97 6.23 12.13
CA SER A 80 -5.09 5.36 12.91
C SER A 80 -4.50 4.21 12.10
N GLU A 81 -5.29 3.63 11.20
CA GLU A 81 -4.90 2.48 10.38
C GLU A 81 -3.86 2.87 9.33
N THR A 82 -4.05 4.01 8.67
CA THR A 82 -3.08 4.58 7.72
C THR A 82 -1.78 4.94 8.42
N SER A 83 -1.82 5.49 9.64
CA SER A 83 -0.61 5.76 10.43
C SER A 83 0.18 4.50 10.77
N LEU A 84 -0.51 3.39 11.07
CA LEU A 84 0.12 2.10 11.33
C LEU A 84 0.80 1.54 10.07
N ILE A 85 0.09 1.57 8.95
CA ILE A 85 0.59 1.12 7.65
C ILE A 85 1.84 1.91 7.25
N VAL A 86 1.79 3.24 7.33
CA VAL A 86 2.94 4.10 7.00
C VAL A 86 4.15 3.75 7.88
N LYS A 87 3.93 3.58 9.19
CA LYS A 87 5.00 3.16 10.11
C LYS A 87 5.56 1.77 9.79
N ALA A 88 4.70 0.83 9.41
CA ALA A 88 5.11 -0.52 9.03
C ALA A 88 6.01 -0.50 7.79
N ILE A 89 5.63 0.27 6.77
CA ILE A 89 6.41 0.45 5.54
C ILE A 89 7.76 1.11 5.86
N GLN A 90 7.77 2.17 6.66
CA GLN A 90 9.00 2.88 7.05
C GLN A 90 9.94 2.04 7.92
N LYS A 91 9.41 1.12 8.73
CA LYS A 91 10.18 0.19 9.57
C LYS A 91 10.83 -0.93 8.76
N ASN A 92 10.29 -1.30 7.59
CA ASN A 92 10.84 -2.38 6.79
C ASN A 92 12.13 -1.94 6.06
N ASP A 93 13.20 -2.69 6.23
CA ASP A 93 14.53 -2.37 5.68
C ASP A 93 14.53 -2.16 4.15
N PHE A 94 13.67 -2.88 3.43
CA PHE A 94 13.58 -2.82 1.97
C PHE A 94 12.68 -1.69 1.46
N LEU A 95 11.73 -1.22 2.28
CA LEU A 95 10.73 -0.22 1.90
C LEU A 95 10.96 1.15 2.53
N SER A 96 11.87 1.26 3.50
CA SER A 96 12.21 2.49 4.23
C SER A 96 12.72 3.65 3.37
N ARG A 97 13.09 3.38 2.10
CA ARG A 97 13.61 4.37 1.15
C ARG A 97 12.56 4.97 0.22
N LEU A 98 11.31 4.52 0.34
CA LEU A 98 10.21 5.07 -0.44
C LEU A 98 9.89 6.49 0.05
N ASP A 99 9.58 7.38 -0.89
CA ASP A 99 9.12 8.72 -0.57
C ASP A 99 7.64 8.73 -0.16
N ASP A 100 7.18 9.85 0.41
CA ASP A 100 5.82 9.97 0.94
C ASP A 100 4.74 9.76 -0.14
N GLU A 101 5.02 10.11 -1.40
CA GLU A 101 4.11 9.93 -2.53
C GLU A 101 3.99 8.44 -2.90
N GLN A 102 5.11 7.73 -2.95
CA GLN A 102 5.17 6.29 -3.17
C GLN A 102 4.47 5.52 -2.04
N ILE A 103 4.67 5.94 -0.78
CA ILE A 103 4.00 5.35 0.37
C ILE A 103 2.49 5.58 0.27
N ALA A 104 2.05 6.80 -0.07
CA ALA A 104 0.63 7.10 -0.25
C ALA A 104 0.00 6.22 -1.35
N MET A 105 0.66 6.10 -2.50
CA MET A 105 0.20 5.21 -3.57
C MET A 105 0.10 3.74 -3.12
N MET A 106 1.05 3.25 -2.32
CA MET A 106 0.97 1.90 -1.77
C MET A 106 -0.21 1.76 -0.80
N VAL A 107 -0.42 2.74 0.07
CA VAL A 107 -1.54 2.75 1.03
C VAL A 107 -2.88 2.66 0.30
N ASP A 108 -3.03 3.40 -0.80
CA ASP A 108 -4.27 3.40 -1.60
C ASP A 108 -4.54 2.06 -2.30
N LEU A 109 -3.49 1.26 -2.55
CA LEU A 109 -3.60 -0.06 -3.19
C LEU A 109 -3.82 -1.20 -2.18
N LEU A 110 -3.77 -0.93 -0.88
CA LEU A 110 -3.96 -1.95 0.15
C LEU A 110 -5.43 -2.34 0.29
N LYS A 111 -5.67 -3.65 0.37
CA LYS A 111 -7.01 -4.23 0.61
C LYS A 111 -7.00 -5.10 1.86
N VAL A 112 -7.97 -4.93 2.75
CA VAL A 112 -8.07 -5.78 3.95
C VAL A 112 -8.51 -7.20 3.56
N SER A 113 -7.91 -8.18 4.21
CA SER A 113 -8.22 -9.61 4.11
C SER A 113 -8.14 -10.25 5.48
N HIS A 114 -8.99 -11.25 5.70
CA HIS A 114 -9.11 -11.93 6.97
C HIS A 114 -8.67 -13.38 6.85
N PHE A 115 -7.92 -13.84 7.85
CA PHE A 115 -7.44 -15.20 7.96
C PHE A 115 -7.79 -15.75 9.34
N ASN A 116 -8.18 -17.01 9.38
CA ASN A 116 -8.46 -17.72 10.62
C ASN A 116 -7.16 -18.31 11.19
N PRO A 117 -7.12 -18.60 12.50
CA PRO A 117 -6.07 -19.41 13.08
C PRO A 117 -5.86 -20.72 12.31
N GLY A 118 -4.60 -21.02 11.97
CA GLY A 118 -4.21 -22.18 11.19
C GLY A 118 -4.22 -21.98 9.67
N ASP A 119 -4.85 -20.91 9.15
CA ASP A 119 -4.82 -20.61 7.72
C ASP A 119 -3.40 -20.28 7.26
N GLU A 120 -3.02 -20.82 6.11
CA GLU A 120 -1.72 -20.56 5.48
C GLU A 120 -1.85 -19.36 4.54
N VAL A 121 -1.28 -18.23 4.96
CA VAL A 121 -1.29 -16.97 4.19
C VAL A 121 -0.27 -17.03 3.06
N ILE A 122 0.90 -17.60 3.34
CA ILE A 122 1.98 -17.82 2.37
C ILE A 122 2.48 -19.25 2.52
N GLN A 123 2.69 -19.91 1.40
CA GLN A 123 3.33 -21.22 1.31
C GLN A 123 4.77 -21.10 0.82
N GLU A 124 5.73 -21.70 1.53
CA GLU A 124 7.12 -21.80 1.03
C GLU A 124 7.18 -22.49 -0.34
N GLY A 125 7.97 -21.93 -1.26
CA GLY A 125 8.18 -22.46 -2.60
C GLY A 125 7.10 -22.13 -3.63
N SER A 126 6.02 -21.46 -3.24
CA SER A 126 5.02 -20.93 -4.17
C SER A 126 5.50 -19.62 -4.84
N GLU A 127 4.83 -19.23 -5.91
CA GLU A 127 5.05 -17.91 -6.54
C GLU A 127 4.42 -16.80 -5.67
N GLY A 128 4.97 -15.59 -5.73
CA GLY A 128 4.51 -14.47 -4.93
C GLY A 128 4.46 -13.17 -5.71
N ASP A 129 3.26 -12.62 -5.88
CA ASP A 129 2.98 -11.34 -6.54
C ASP A 129 2.42 -10.27 -5.58
N SER A 130 2.23 -10.64 -4.31
CA SER A 130 1.57 -9.84 -3.29
C SER A 130 2.40 -9.79 -2.00
N MET A 131 2.40 -8.66 -1.32
CA MET A 131 2.96 -8.50 0.03
C MET A 131 1.87 -8.06 1.00
N TYR A 132 2.17 -8.20 2.28
CA TYR A 132 1.18 -8.09 3.35
C TYR A 132 1.71 -7.26 4.51
N ILE A 133 0.78 -6.61 5.20
CA ILE A 133 1.01 -5.93 6.47
C ILE A 133 0.06 -6.54 7.49
N VAL A 134 0.59 -6.94 8.63
CA VAL A 134 -0.24 -7.43 9.75
C VAL A 134 -0.96 -6.23 10.36
N ALA A 135 -2.27 -6.15 10.27
CA ALA A 135 -3.04 -5.11 10.95
C ALA A 135 -3.41 -5.54 12.37
N ALA A 136 -3.79 -6.81 12.58
CA ALA A 136 -4.08 -7.36 13.90
C ALA A 136 -3.83 -8.87 13.97
N GLY A 137 -3.50 -9.36 15.17
CA GLY A 137 -3.23 -10.77 15.46
C GLY A 137 -1.75 -11.15 15.39
N GLU A 138 -1.49 -12.46 15.48
CA GLU A 138 -0.16 -13.05 15.44
C GLU A 138 -0.06 -14.11 14.33
N LEU A 139 1.06 -14.13 13.62
CA LEU A 139 1.35 -15.12 12.58
C LEU A 139 2.69 -15.80 12.86
N SER A 140 2.79 -17.11 12.65
CA SER A 140 4.06 -17.82 12.69
C SER A 140 4.72 -17.85 11.32
N VAL A 141 6.04 -17.72 11.30
CA VAL A 141 6.87 -17.88 10.10
C VAL A 141 7.73 -19.11 10.29
N SER A 142 7.69 -20.02 9.33
CA SER A 142 8.50 -21.24 9.32
C SER A 142 9.18 -21.43 7.96
N GLN A 143 10.37 -22.01 7.96
CA GLN A 143 11.10 -22.37 6.75
C GLN A 143 11.64 -23.78 6.88
N SER A 144 11.37 -24.62 5.88
CA SER A 144 11.77 -26.03 5.86
C SER A 144 11.37 -26.77 7.15
N GLY A 145 10.18 -26.44 7.67
CA GLY A 145 9.62 -27.01 8.90
C GLY A 145 10.24 -26.49 10.22
N ARG A 146 11.11 -25.47 10.18
CA ARG A 146 11.68 -24.83 11.38
C ARG A 146 11.03 -23.47 11.60
N ASP A 147 10.57 -23.23 12.82
CA ASP A 147 10.04 -21.92 13.22
C ASP A 147 11.16 -20.88 13.25
N LEU A 148 10.91 -19.74 12.59
CA LEU A 148 11.86 -18.63 12.48
C LEU A 148 11.51 -17.51 13.43
N ARG A 149 10.26 -17.03 13.38
CA ARG A 149 9.77 -15.91 14.19
C ARG A 149 8.24 -15.83 14.18
N THR A 150 7.69 -15.04 15.10
CA THR A 150 6.30 -14.58 15.08
C THR A 150 6.24 -13.16 14.50
N LEU A 151 5.23 -12.89 13.68
CA LEU A 151 4.89 -11.56 13.18
C LEU A 151 3.70 -11.04 13.97
N THR A 152 3.73 -9.75 14.25
CA THR A 152 2.68 -9.04 14.98
C THR A 152 2.25 -7.79 14.21
N SER A 153 1.24 -7.09 14.73
CA SER A 153 0.72 -5.86 14.11
C SER A 153 1.83 -4.87 13.74
N GLY A 154 1.80 -4.38 12.50
CA GLY A 154 2.79 -3.48 11.92
C GLY A 154 4.01 -4.18 11.30
N ASP A 155 4.08 -5.51 11.30
CA ASP A 155 5.11 -6.23 10.55
C ASP A 155 4.71 -6.42 9.09
N VAL A 156 5.70 -6.25 8.21
CA VAL A 156 5.58 -6.45 6.76
C VAL A 156 6.15 -7.82 6.41
N PHE A 157 5.47 -8.55 5.51
CA PHE A 157 5.95 -9.85 5.04
C PHE A 157 5.52 -10.17 3.60
N GLY A 158 6.27 -11.07 2.96
CA GLY A 158 6.02 -11.51 1.59
C GLY A 158 6.61 -10.59 0.51
N GLU A 159 7.25 -9.49 0.90
CA GLU A 159 7.90 -8.51 0.03
C GLU A 159 9.06 -9.10 -0.77
N LEU A 160 9.79 -10.07 -0.20
CA LEU A 160 10.99 -10.63 -0.83
C LEU A 160 10.71 -11.29 -2.18
N ALA A 161 9.57 -11.96 -2.33
CA ALA A 161 9.21 -12.63 -3.57
C ALA A 161 9.03 -11.63 -4.72
N ILE A 162 8.48 -10.46 -4.43
CA ILE A 162 8.29 -9.36 -5.39
C ILE A 162 9.64 -8.69 -5.67
N LEU A 163 10.38 -8.33 -4.62
CA LEU A 163 11.63 -7.56 -4.74
C LEU A 163 12.73 -8.33 -5.46
N TYR A 164 12.83 -9.63 -5.24
CA TYR A 164 13.86 -10.48 -5.83
C TYR A 164 13.35 -11.37 -6.96
N ASN A 165 12.08 -11.23 -7.36
CA ASN A 165 11.42 -12.05 -8.37
C ASN A 165 11.72 -13.55 -8.16
N CYS A 166 11.45 -14.02 -6.94
CA CYS A 166 11.77 -15.36 -6.49
C CYS A 166 10.56 -16.01 -5.80
N LYS A 167 10.67 -17.33 -5.59
CA LYS A 167 9.66 -18.08 -4.84
C LYS A 167 9.60 -17.63 -3.39
N ARG A 168 8.43 -17.79 -2.77
CA ARG A 168 8.22 -17.57 -1.34
C ARG A 168 9.25 -18.35 -0.53
N THR A 169 9.98 -17.65 0.33
CA THR A 169 11.13 -18.21 1.06
C THR A 169 10.74 -18.92 2.36
N ALA A 170 9.52 -18.70 2.84
CA ALA A 170 9.01 -19.23 4.09
C ALA A 170 7.48 -19.37 4.02
N THR A 171 6.95 -20.22 4.88
CA THR A 171 5.51 -20.40 5.11
C THR A 171 5.06 -19.49 6.26
N VAL A 172 3.91 -18.83 6.10
CA VAL A 172 3.32 -17.94 7.11
C VAL A 172 1.91 -18.42 7.45
N LYS A 173 1.61 -18.61 8.74
CA LYS A 173 0.33 -19.13 9.23
C LYS A 173 -0.26 -18.31 10.37
N GLY A 174 -1.59 -18.20 10.43
CA GLY A 174 -2.29 -17.59 11.57
C GLY A 174 -2.08 -18.41 12.85
N GLN A 175 -1.71 -17.78 13.95
CA GLN A 175 -1.64 -18.47 15.24
C GLN A 175 -3.01 -18.49 15.94
N PRO A 176 -3.36 -19.59 16.64
CA PRO A 176 -4.45 -19.59 17.61
C PRO A 176 -4.09 -18.70 18.79
N VAL A 177 -5.04 -17.86 19.22
CA VAL A 177 -4.96 -17.07 20.46
C VAL A 177 -5.23 -17.98 21.67
#